data_AF-A0A0Q7LP01-F1
#
_entry.id   AF-A0A0Q7LP01-F1
#
_cell.length_a   1.000
_cell.length_b   1.000
_cell.length_c   1.000
_cell.angle_alpha   90.00
_cell.angle_beta   90.00
_cell.angle_gamma   90.00
#
_symmetry.space_group_name_H-M   'P 1'
#
loop_
_entity.id
_entity.type
_entity.pdbx_description
1 polymer ?
#
loop_
_entity_poly.entity_id
_entity_poly.type
_entity_poly.pdbx_seq_one_letter_code
_entity_poly.pdbx_strand_id
1 'polypeptide(L)'
;MITTLSEAPDSIVLEPGQSLRTAVDAGTWLQLAEGRARVVSPPGWLGETVFMTETLLGEGDMHCVPQGGWIEVSAITPVHLRMHAPAQASRQATTPAPARPVMRFVRLLTGW
;
A
#
# COMPACT_ATOMS: atom_id res chain seq x y z
N MET A 1 -4.47 2.19 24.15
CA MET A 1 -5.38 1.03 23.98
C MET A 1 -5.40 0.68 22.49
N ILE A 2 -5.35 -0.60 22.13
CA ILE A 2 -5.34 -1.01 20.72
C ILE A 2 -6.69 -1.57 20.31
N THR A 3 -7.23 -1.07 19.21
CA THR A 3 -8.43 -1.57 18.56
C THR A 3 -8.00 -2.33 17.30
N THR A 4 -8.38 -3.60 17.19
CA THR A 4 -8.07 -4.43 16.02
C THR A 4 -9.36 -4.70 15.26
N LEU A 5 -9.40 -4.37 13.98
CA LEU A 5 -10.53 -4.61 13.09
C LEU A 5 -10.08 -5.46 11.91
N SER A 6 -10.88 -6.47 11.55
CA SER A 6 -10.61 -7.35 10.41
C SER A 6 -10.69 -6.61 9.07
N GLU A 7 -11.50 -5.56 9.01
CA GLU A 7 -11.70 -4.71 7.84
C GLU A 7 -11.48 -3.25 8.21
N ALA A 8 -10.86 -2.51 7.30
CA ALA A 8 -10.59 -1.10 7.44
C ALA A 8 -11.92 -0.29 7.44
N PRO A 9 -12.22 0.48 8.49
CA PRO A 9 -13.39 1.36 8.46
C PRO A 9 -13.14 2.54 7.52
N ASP A 10 -14.19 3.05 6.88
CA ASP A 10 -14.11 4.26 6.04
C ASP A 10 -13.60 5.48 6.82
N SER A 11 -13.94 5.56 8.11
CA SER A 11 -13.44 6.59 9.01
C SER A 11 -13.39 6.12 10.46
N ILE A 12 -12.46 6.68 11.22
CA ILE A 12 -12.33 6.43 12.66
C ILE A 12 -11.77 7.66 13.37
N VAL A 13 -12.21 7.86 14.61
CA VAL A 13 -11.62 8.82 15.54
C VAL A 13 -10.79 8.05 16.55
N LEU A 14 -9.57 8.51 16.78
CA LEU A 14 -8.62 7.94 17.74
C LEU A 14 -8.16 9.01 18.72
N GLU A 15 -8.23 8.70 20.00
CA GLU A 15 -7.68 9.53 21.07
C GLU A 15 -6.17 9.31 21.22
N PRO A 16 -5.41 10.26 21.82
CA PRO A 16 -3.98 10.10 22.07
C PRO A 16 -3.65 8.77 22.77
N GLY A 17 -2.69 8.03 22.22
CA GLY A 17 -2.30 6.72 22.74
C GLY A 17 -3.27 5.57 22.39
N GLN A 18 -4.29 5.83 21.58
CA GLN A 18 -5.04 4.78 20.90
C GLN A 18 -4.36 4.40 19.59
N SER A 19 -4.52 3.14 19.22
CA SER A 19 -4.08 2.65 17.92
C SER A 19 -5.14 1.78 17.26
N LEU A 20 -5.22 1.88 15.94
CA LEU A 20 -6.01 1.01 15.07
C LEU A 20 -5.05 0.05 14.36
N ARG A 21 -5.29 -1.25 14.49
CA ARG A 21 -4.73 -2.26 13.59
C ARG A 21 -5.79 -2.77 12.65
N THR A 22 -5.53 -2.71 11.36
CA THR A 22 -6.49 -3.18 10.35
C THR A 22 -5.79 -3.66 9.09
N ALA A 23 -6.46 -4.53 8.34
CA ALA A 23 -6.02 -4.96 7.02
C ALA A 23 -6.50 -3.96 5.97
N VAL A 24 -5.60 -3.58 5.06
CA VAL A 24 -5.90 -2.70 3.92
C VAL A 24 -5.48 -3.34 2.62
N ASP A 25 -6.19 -3.02 1.53
CA ASP A 25 -5.80 -3.43 0.19
C ASP A 25 -4.62 -2.60 -0.32
N ALA A 26 -3.87 -3.17 -1.26
CA ALA A 26 -2.80 -2.44 -1.96
C ALA A 26 -3.38 -1.22 -2.70
N GLY A 27 -2.77 -0.05 -2.53
CA GLY A 27 -3.21 1.21 -3.11
C GLY A 27 -4.28 1.95 -2.31
N THR A 28 -4.65 1.45 -1.11
CA THR A 28 -5.53 2.18 -0.18
C THR A 28 -4.91 3.52 0.19
N TRP A 29 -5.72 4.58 0.21
CA TRP A 29 -5.29 5.90 0.64
C TRP A 29 -5.76 6.20 2.06
N LEU A 30 -4.81 6.58 2.91
CA LEU A 30 -5.06 7.08 4.26
C LEU A 30 -5.03 8.59 4.21
N GLN A 31 -6.12 9.23 4.63
CA GLN A 31 -6.20 10.69 4.77
C GLN A 31 -6.30 11.03 6.25
N LEU A 32 -5.38 11.87 6.74
CA LEU A 32 -5.51 12.45 8.06
C LEU A 32 -6.32 13.74 7.96
N ALA A 33 -7.61 13.69 8.31
CA ALA A 33 -8.45 14.87 8.26
C ALA A 33 -8.06 15.88 9.34
N GLU A 34 -7.64 15.40 10.51
CA GLU A 34 -7.26 16.21 11.67
C GLU A 34 -6.20 15.49 12.52
N GLY A 35 -5.29 16.27 13.13
CA GLY A 35 -4.36 15.76 14.14
C GLY A 35 -3.02 15.25 13.61
N ARG A 36 -2.39 14.33 14.35
CA ARG A 36 -1.12 13.68 14.03
C ARG A 36 -1.15 12.21 14.39
N ALA A 37 -0.69 11.37 13.48
CA ALA A 37 -0.62 9.93 13.66
C ALA A 37 0.69 9.35 13.12
N ARG A 38 1.09 8.21 13.68
CA ARG A 38 2.17 7.38 13.15
C ARG A 38 1.57 6.15 12.50
N VAL A 39 1.95 5.88 11.25
CA VAL A 39 1.54 4.72 10.49
C VAL A 39 2.71 3.76 10.36
N VAL A 40 2.50 2.50 10.74
CA VAL A 40 3.41 1.39 10.47
C VAL A 40 2.90 0.66 9.24
N SER A 41 3.74 0.51 8.22
CA SER A 41 3.41 -0.14 6.96
C SER A 41 3.16 -1.65 7.14
N PRO A 42 2.53 -2.31 6.15
CA PRO A 42 2.47 -3.76 6.15
C PRO A 42 3.86 -4.41 6.13
N PRO A 43 3.96 -5.66 6.64
CA PRO A 43 5.18 -6.46 6.54
C PRO A 43 5.68 -6.61 5.11
N GLY A 44 6.89 -6.15 4.86
CA GLY A 44 7.66 -6.47 3.66
C GLY A 44 8.80 -7.45 3.95
N TRP A 45 9.26 -8.14 2.92
CA TRP A 45 10.44 -9.01 2.98
C TRP A 45 11.57 -8.43 2.13
N LEU A 46 12.76 -8.33 2.72
CA LEU A 46 14.01 -8.00 2.03
C LEU A 46 14.98 -9.17 2.22
N GLY A 47 15.02 -10.06 1.23
CA GLY A 47 15.63 -11.38 1.41
C GLY A 47 14.91 -12.14 2.53
N GLU A 48 15.68 -12.60 3.52
CA GLU A 48 15.16 -13.34 4.68
C GLU A 48 14.75 -12.43 5.85
N THR A 49 14.78 -11.10 5.68
CA THR A 49 14.48 -10.14 6.75
C THR A 49 13.10 -9.52 6.55
N VAL A 50 12.28 -9.56 7.60
CA VAL A 50 11.02 -8.81 7.66
C VAL A 50 11.31 -7.35 8.01
N PHE A 51 10.75 -6.41 7.25
CA PHE A 51 10.85 -4.98 7.51
C PHE A 51 9.48 -4.31 7.53
N MET A 52 9.36 -3.26 8.34
CA MET A 52 8.24 -2.32 8.37
C MET A 52 8.81 -0.92 8.25
N THR A 53 8.06 -0.03 7.63
CA THR A 53 8.39 1.40 7.57
C THR A 53 7.41 2.17 8.41
N GLU A 54 7.90 3.23 9.05
CA GLU A 54 7.09 4.14 9.84
C GLU A 54 6.98 5.47 9.13
N THR A 55 5.76 5.97 9.01
CA THR A 55 5.47 7.29 8.42
C THR A 55 4.71 8.12 9.45
N LEU A 56 5.19 9.34 9.69
CA LEU A 56 4.45 10.33 10.48
C LEU A 56 3.53 11.09 9.54
N LEU A 57 2.23 11.11 9.86
CA LEU A 57 1.22 11.88 9.15
C LEU A 57 0.74 13.04 10.03
N GLY A 58 0.61 14.20 9.41
CA GLY A 58 -0.04 15.39 9.94
C GLY A 58 -1.37 15.67 9.24
N GLU A 59 -2.09 16.66 9.76
CA GLU A 59 -3.35 17.14 9.20
C GLU A 59 -3.23 17.48 7.72
N GLY A 60 -4.17 16.98 6.92
CA GLY A 60 -4.23 17.15 5.47
C GLY A 60 -3.39 16.14 4.68
N ASP A 61 -2.53 15.35 5.34
CA ASP A 61 -1.70 14.38 4.63
C ASP A 61 -2.54 13.27 4.01
N MET A 62 -2.16 12.91 2.78
CA MET A 62 -2.63 11.72 2.09
C MET A 62 -1.46 10.75 1.90
N HIS A 63 -1.61 9.55 2.43
CA HIS A 63 -0.62 8.49 2.37
C HIS A 63 -1.17 7.28 1.64
N CYS A 64 -0.56 6.94 0.50
CA CYS A 64 -0.87 5.71 -0.21
C CYS A 64 -0.14 4.55 0.44
N VAL A 65 -0.87 3.48 0.73
CA VAL A 65 -0.31 2.22 1.20
C VAL A 65 0.01 1.35 -0.04
N PRO A 66 1.28 1.26 -0.47
CA PRO A 66 1.61 0.70 -1.79
C PRO A 66 1.37 -0.82 -1.87
N GLN A 67 1.55 -1.52 -0.77
CA GLN A 67 1.37 -2.96 -0.65
C GLN A 67 0.22 -3.24 0.33
N GLY A 68 -0.63 -4.21 0.03
CA GLY A 68 -1.72 -4.58 0.94
C GLY A 68 -1.21 -5.33 2.16
N GLY A 69 -2.03 -5.40 3.20
CA GLY A 69 -1.75 -6.14 4.42
C GLY A 69 -2.09 -5.36 5.69
N TRP A 70 -1.55 -5.81 6.81
CA TRP A 70 -1.85 -5.23 8.12
C TRP A 70 -1.06 -3.95 8.38
N ILE A 71 -1.76 -2.86 8.62
CA ILE A 71 -1.18 -1.61 9.11
C ILE A 71 -1.48 -1.40 10.59
N GLU A 72 -0.67 -0.57 11.24
CA GLU A 72 -1.00 0.04 12.53
C GLU A 72 -0.99 1.56 12.41
N VAL A 73 -2.06 2.21 12.84
CA VAL A 73 -2.14 3.66 12.94
C VAL A 73 -2.27 4.05 14.40
N SER A 74 -1.29 4.79 14.92
CA SER A 74 -1.23 5.19 16.33
C SER A 74 -1.38 6.70 16.46
N ALA A 75 -2.38 7.12 17.23
CA ALA A 75 -2.71 8.51 17.47
C ALA A 75 -1.72 9.18 18.44
N ILE A 76 -1.13 10.29 18.00
CA ILE A 76 -0.23 11.13 18.82
C ILE A 76 -1.03 12.26 19.47
N THR A 77 -1.91 12.90 18.70
CA THR A 77 -2.97 13.81 19.16
C THR A 77 -4.33 13.13 18.98
N PRO A 78 -5.47 13.73 19.33
CA PRO A 78 -6.74 13.29 18.76
C PRO A 78 -6.65 13.32 17.24
N VAL A 79 -7.16 12.29 16.57
CA VAL A 79 -7.02 12.10 15.13
C VAL A 79 -8.36 11.72 14.53
N HIS A 80 -8.69 12.32 13.38
CA HIS A 80 -9.74 11.83 12.50
C HIS A 80 -9.08 11.25 11.24
N LEU A 81 -9.11 9.92 11.14
CA LEU A 81 -8.55 9.18 10.00
C LEU A 81 -9.66 8.76 9.06
N ARG A 82 -9.44 8.93 7.75
CA ARG A 82 -10.31 8.42 6.69
C ARG A 82 -9.53 7.46 5.80
N MET A 83 -10.15 6.36 5.43
CA MET A 83 -9.58 5.38 4.51
C MET A 83 -10.38 5.41 3.22
N HIS A 84 -9.69 5.50 2.10
CA HIS A 84 -10.29 5.49 0.78
C HIS A 84 -9.81 4.26 0.04
N ALA A 85 -10.77 3.49 -0.49
CA ALA A 85 -10.48 2.32 -1.29
C ALA A 85 -9.50 2.65 -2.43
N PRO A 86 -8.64 1.70 -2.85
CA PRO A 86 -7.77 1.91 -3.99
C PRO A 86 -8.60 2.33 -5.20
N ALA A 87 -8.20 3.42 -5.85
CA ALA A 87 -8.77 3.76 -7.14
C ALA A 87 -8.56 2.55 -8.05
N GLN A 88 -9.64 1.92 -8.52
CA GLN A 88 -9.54 0.89 -9.54
C GLN A 88 -8.81 1.54 -10.71
N ALA A 89 -7.53 1.17 -10.89
CA ALA A 89 -6.81 1.50 -12.10
C ALA A 89 -7.67 0.95 -13.22
N SER A 90 -8.30 1.84 -13.99
CA SER A 90 -8.96 1.45 -15.22
C SER A 90 -7.84 0.81 -16.03
N ARG A 91 -7.84 -0.52 -16.10
CA ARG A 91 -6.98 -1.29 -16.98
C ARG A 91 -7.38 -0.87 -18.38
N GLN A 92 -6.83 0.24 -18.87
CA GLN A 92 -6.76 0.46 -20.30
C GLN A 92 -5.94 -0.72 -20.81
N ALA A 93 -6.64 -1.64 -21.47
CA ALA A 93 -6.02 -2.80 -22.07
C ALA A 93 -5.03 -2.29 -23.13
N THR A 94 -3.76 -2.17 -22.76
CA THR A 94 -2.68 -2.01 -23.73
C THR A 94 -2.71 -3.27 -24.58
N THR A 95 -3.33 -3.17 -25.75
CA THR A 95 -3.36 -4.26 -26.72
C THR A 95 -1.90 -4.61 -27.04
N PRO A 96 -1.42 -5.83 -26.76
CA PRO A 96 -0.04 -6.16 -27.09
C PRO A 96 0.12 -6.06 -28.61
N ALA A 97 1.04 -5.20 -29.05
CA ALA A 97 1.43 -5.11 -30.45
C ALA A 97 1.89 -6.50 -30.93
N PRO A 98 1.51 -6.93 -32.15
CA PRO A 98 1.85 -8.26 -32.63
C PRO A 98 3.37 -8.46 -32.63
N ALA A 99 3.82 -9.51 -31.96
CA ALA A 99 5.23 -9.87 -31.85
C ALA A 99 5.84 -10.04 -33.24
N ARG A 100 6.85 -9.22 -33.56
CA ARG A 100 7.67 -9.41 -34.76
C ARG A 100 8.45 -10.72 -34.60
N PRO A 101 8.35 -11.69 -35.52
CA PRO A 101 9.10 -12.94 -35.42
C PRO A 101 10.60 -12.64 -35.59
N VAL A 102 11.37 -12.83 -34.53
CA VAL A 102 12.84 -12.78 -34.60
C VAL A 102 13.30 -14.05 -35.32
N MET A 103 13.70 -13.91 -36.59
CA MET A 103 14.39 -14.98 -37.32
C MET A 103 15.67 -15.35 -36.57
N ARG A 104 15.67 -16.55 -35.98
CA ARG A 104 16.81 -17.14 -35.28
C ARG A 104 17.94 -17.40 -36.28
N PHE A 105 18.92 -16.51 -36.30
CA PHE A 105 20.18 -16.65 -37.04
C PHE A 105 21.06 -17.73 -36.37
N VAL A 106 20.71 -19.01 -36.53
CA VAL A 106 21.60 -20.13 -36.17
C VAL A 106 21.44 -21.23 -37.22
N ARG A 107 21.95 -21.01 -38.43
CA ARG A 107 22.17 -22.09 -39.41
C ARG A 107 23.17 -21.70 -40.52
N LEU A 108 24.39 -21.32 -40.14
CA LEU A 108 25.52 -21.18 -41.09
C LEU A 108 26.87 -21.64 -40.50
N LEU A 109 26.88 -22.58 -39.54
CA LEU A 109 28.13 -23.16 -39.00
C LEU A 109 28.30 -24.67 -39.23
N THR A 110 27.48 -25.29 -40.07
CA THR A 110 27.72 -26.67 -40.54
C THR A 110 27.59 -26.69 -42.05
N GLY A 111 28.65 -26.28 -42.72
CA GLY A 111 28.94 -26.74 -44.07
C GLY A 111 29.47 -28.18 -44.04
N TRP A 112 29.33 -28.85 -45.18
CA TRP A 112 29.67 -30.23 -45.52
C TRP A 112 28.58 -31.27 -45.19
#